data_AF-A0ABD1WMT8-F1
#
_entry.id   AF-A0ABD1WMT8-F1
#
_cell.length_a   1.000
_cell.length_b   1.000
_cell.length_c   1.000
_cell.angle_alpha   90.00
_cell.angle_beta   90.00
_cell.angle_gamma   90.00
#
_symmetry.space_group_name_H-M   'P 1'
#
loop_
_entity.id
_entity.type
_entity.pdbx_description
1 polymer ?
#
loop_
_entity_poly.entity_id
_entity_poly.type
_entity_poly.pdbx_seq_one_letter_code
_entity_poly.pdbx_strand_id
1 'polypeptide(L)'
;MTSIKPQQITFIIPGVENFDHTEILDFVQRAQSNLDLTLLEFAWIELLEKNKLVRVEELAEMIFGSAEPLERYCVHLLLSNDGIYFTVLESKSSFSVYRYRPAVQVNELLQMKHAKEAAKKELKEFVKLLKSAREMPSHSKPTKSSWRTEEKIRHRIESLEAYAIDKYYISPGLKRWRRERNSVWSPTSSGQKSWMDRQEEMISTVHHMEVAWSILSLRQFDRHQVSA
;
A
#
# COMPACT_ATOMS: atom_id res chain seq x y z
N MET A 1 -0.24 -24.20 -45.48
CA MET A 1 -0.64 -23.94 -44.08
C MET A 1 -0.08 -25.06 -43.23
N THR A 2 0.89 -24.79 -42.36
CA THR A 2 1.57 -25.82 -41.55
C THR A 2 0.78 -26.06 -40.27
N SER A 3 0.20 -27.25 -40.14
CA SER A 3 -0.52 -27.72 -38.96
C SER A 3 0.50 -28.22 -37.91
N ILE A 4 0.54 -27.58 -36.73
CA ILE A 4 1.39 -27.98 -35.62
C ILE A 4 0.65 -29.07 -34.83
N LYS A 5 1.25 -30.26 -34.71
CA LYS A 5 0.68 -31.35 -33.91
C LYS A 5 1.02 -31.15 -32.43
N PRO A 6 0.07 -31.36 -31.51
CA PRO A 6 0.36 -31.32 -30.08
C PRO A 6 1.38 -32.42 -29.72
N GLN A 7 2.48 -32.04 -29.06
CA GLN A 7 3.47 -32.95 -28.52
C GLN A 7 3.35 -32.95 -26.99
N GLN A 8 3.30 -34.14 -26.39
CA GLN A 8 3.38 -34.29 -24.94
C GLN A 8 4.85 -34.26 -24.54
N ILE A 9 5.22 -33.32 -23.67
CA ILE A 9 6.55 -33.20 -23.09
C ILE A 9 6.42 -33.59 -21.62
N THR A 10 7.04 -34.72 -21.26
CA THR A 10 7.15 -35.12 -19.85
C THR A 10 8.48 -34.61 -19.31
N PHE A 11 8.42 -33.68 -18.35
CA PHE A 11 9.60 -33.16 -17.67
C PHE A 11 9.82 -33.96 -16.39
N ILE A 12 10.95 -34.67 -16.31
CA ILE A 12 11.35 -35.45 -15.13
C ILE A 12 12.34 -34.59 -14.35
N ILE A 13 12.02 -34.32 -13.08
CA ILE A 13 12.91 -33.58 -12.19
C ILE A 13 13.87 -34.60 -11.55
N PRO A 14 15.17 -34.57 -11.88
CA PRO A 14 16.13 -35.50 -11.29
C PRO A 14 16.28 -35.27 -9.78
N GLY A 15 16.35 -36.34 -9.00
CA GLY A 15 16.56 -36.31 -7.55
C GLY A 15 15.30 -36.24 -6.69
N VAL A 16 14.11 -36.32 -7.30
CA VAL A 16 12.83 -36.26 -6.58
C VAL A 16 12.02 -37.52 -6.88
N GLU A 17 12.13 -38.53 -6.00
CA GLU A 17 11.44 -39.83 -6.18
C GLU A 17 10.09 -39.90 -5.46
N ASN A 18 9.88 -39.07 -4.43
CA ASN A 18 8.72 -39.15 -3.52
C ASN A 18 8.01 -37.80 -3.33
N PHE A 19 7.81 -37.02 -4.40
CA PHE A 19 7.06 -35.76 -4.30
C PHE A 19 5.56 -36.02 -4.18
N ASP A 20 4.98 -35.69 -3.03
CA ASP A 20 3.54 -35.56 -2.89
C ASP A 20 3.13 -34.08 -2.91
N HIS A 21 2.34 -33.71 -3.92
CA HIS A 21 1.72 -32.41 -4.04
C HIS A 21 0.90 -31.96 -2.83
N THR A 22 0.41 -32.89 -2.00
CA THR A 22 -0.33 -32.54 -0.77
C THR A 22 0.57 -31.88 0.29
N GLU A 23 1.88 -32.15 0.26
CA GLU A 23 2.86 -31.60 1.21
C GLU A 23 3.21 -30.13 0.95
N ILE A 24 2.87 -29.60 -0.23
CA ILE A 24 3.17 -28.20 -0.61
C ILE A 24 2.56 -27.21 0.40
N LEU A 25 1.34 -27.50 0.88
CA LEU A 25 0.65 -26.61 1.81
C LEU A 25 1.39 -26.53 3.16
N ASP A 26 1.78 -27.69 3.70
CA ASP A 26 2.57 -27.76 4.94
C ASP A 26 3.92 -27.06 4.76
N PHE A 27 4.59 -27.30 3.63
CA PHE A 27 5.86 -26.65 3.31
C PHE A 27 5.77 -25.12 3.28
N VAL A 28 4.76 -24.57 2.58
CA VAL A 28 4.53 -23.12 2.51
C VAL A 28 4.18 -22.57 3.88
N GLN A 29 3.38 -23.29 4.67
CA GLN A 29 3.02 -22.85 6.02
C GLN A 29 4.24 -22.80 6.96
N ARG A 30 5.10 -23.82 6.91
CA ARG A 30 6.38 -23.83 7.65
C ARG A 30 7.30 -22.69 7.23
N ALA A 31 7.36 -22.40 5.93
CA ALA A 31 8.13 -21.27 5.43
C ALA A 31 7.59 -19.95 5.98
N GLN A 32 6.27 -19.75 5.93
CA GLN A 32 5.61 -18.54 6.45
C GLN A 32 5.84 -18.33 7.95
N SER A 33 5.86 -19.40 8.76
CA SER A 33 6.16 -19.29 10.19
C SER A 33 7.59 -18.83 10.49
N ASN A 34 8.52 -19.01 9.54
CA ASN A 34 9.92 -18.64 9.69
C ASN A 34 10.28 -17.30 9.02
N LEU A 35 9.29 -16.55 8.52
CA LEU A 35 9.52 -15.25 7.90
C LEU A 35 9.63 -14.15 8.95
N ASP A 36 10.84 -13.69 9.19
CA ASP A 36 11.09 -12.47 9.94
C ASP A 36 11.98 -11.52 9.12
N LEU A 37 11.46 -10.32 8.84
CA LEU A 37 12.17 -9.29 8.09
C LEU A 37 13.37 -8.72 8.86
N THR A 38 13.41 -8.86 10.19
CA THR A 38 14.58 -8.46 10.99
C THR A 38 15.80 -9.32 10.67
N LEU A 39 15.60 -10.56 10.19
CA LEU A 39 16.68 -11.43 9.76
C LEU A 39 17.47 -10.86 8.57
N LEU A 40 16.79 -10.16 7.65
CA LEU A 40 17.45 -9.47 6.55
C LEU A 40 18.29 -8.28 7.03
N GLU A 41 17.86 -7.59 8.09
CA GLU A 41 18.62 -6.49 8.67
C GLU A 41 19.94 -7.00 9.27
N PHE A 42 19.90 -8.08 10.04
CA PHE A 42 21.12 -8.70 10.59
C PHE A 42 22.08 -9.16 9.49
N ALA A 43 21.56 -9.88 8.50
CA ALA A 43 22.38 -10.33 7.37
C ALA A 43 22.97 -9.14 6.59
N TRP A 44 22.19 -8.07 6.41
CA TRP A 44 22.67 -6.86 5.75
C TRP A 44 23.83 -6.20 6.52
N ILE A 45 23.72 -6.09 7.85
CA ILE A 45 24.80 -5.56 8.70
C ILE A 45 26.07 -6.39 8.55
N GLU A 46 25.96 -7.73 8.61
CA GLU A 46 27.10 -8.63 8.48
C GLU A 46 27.77 -8.56 7.10
N LEU A 47 26.99 -8.32 6.04
CA LEU A 47 27.48 -8.22 4.67
C LEU A 47 28.15 -6.89 4.34
N LEU A 48 27.74 -5.80 5.00
CA LEU A 48 28.42 -4.51 4.91
C LEU A 48 29.89 -4.64 5.32
N GLU A 49 30.19 -5.43 6.35
CA GLU A 49 31.55 -5.65 6.83
C GLU A 49 32.38 -6.50 5.84
N LYS A 50 31.73 -7.46 5.16
CA LYS A 50 32.40 -8.45 4.31
C LYS A 50 32.59 -7.99 2.85
N ASN A 51 31.89 -6.95 2.40
CA ASN A 51 31.93 -6.38 1.04
C ASN A 51 31.80 -7.44 -0.09
N LYS A 52 30.81 -8.33 0.02
CA LYS A 52 30.56 -9.41 -0.93
C LYS A 52 29.17 -9.34 -1.55
N LEU A 53 29.08 -9.76 -2.81
CA LEU A 53 27.80 -10.12 -3.43
C LEU A 53 27.30 -11.43 -2.81
N VAL A 54 25.99 -11.63 -2.78
CA VAL A 54 25.39 -12.77 -2.09
C VAL A 54 24.39 -13.49 -2.96
N ARG A 55 24.50 -14.81 -2.96
CA ARG A 55 23.51 -15.73 -3.53
C ARG A 55 22.54 -16.21 -2.46
N VAL A 56 21.39 -16.72 -2.90
CA VAL A 56 20.32 -17.17 -2.00
C VAL A 56 20.81 -18.28 -1.06
N GLU A 57 21.63 -19.20 -1.55
CA GLU A 57 22.16 -20.31 -0.76
C GLU A 57 23.09 -19.80 0.35
N GLU A 58 23.94 -18.83 0.02
CA GLU A 58 24.87 -18.23 0.98
C GLU A 58 24.13 -17.41 2.04
N LEU A 59 23.05 -16.74 1.65
CA LEU A 59 22.20 -15.99 2.57
C LEU A 59 21.38 -16.92 3.47
N ALA A 60 20.94 -18.07 2.96
CA ALA A 60 20.23 -19.07 3.75
C ALA A 60 21.13 -19.68 4.82
N GLU A 61 22.36 -20.07 4.47
CA GLU A 61 23.37 -20.49 5.45
C GLU A 61 23.65 -19.41 6.50
N MET A 62 23.70 -18.14 6.11
CA MET A 62 23.95 -17.04 7.05
C MET A 62 22.79 -16.80 8.02
N ILE A 63 21.55 -16.78 7.52
CA ILE A 63 20.37 -16.43 8.33
C ILE A 63 19.89 -17.62 9.17
N PHE A 64 19.83 -18.80 8.56
CA PHE A 64 19.21 -19.99 9.15
C PHE A 64 20.22 -21.06 9.57
N GLY A 65 21.51 -20.90 9.22
CA GLY A 65 22.53 -21.93 9.47
C GLY A 65 22.40 -23.16 8.57
N SER A 66 21.56 -23.10 7.54
CA SER A 66 21.44 -24.15 6.53
C SER A 66 20.92 -23.58 5.21
N ALA A 67 21.34 -24.20 4.10
CA ALA A 67 20.77 -23.99 2.78
C ALA A 67 19.87 -25.17 2.37
N GLU A 68 19.11 -25.75 3.29
CA GLU A 68 18.09 -26.74 2.91
C GLU A 68 16.96 -26.06 2.08
N PRO A 69 16.16 -26.84 1.33
CA PRO A 69 15.15 -26.27 0.43
C PRO A 69 14.14 -25.32 1.09
N LEU A 70 13.81 -25.58 2.36
CA LEU A 70 12.90 -24.73 3.14
C LEU A 70 13.51 -23.35 3.39
N GLU A 71 14.75 -23.30 3.86
CA GLU A 71 15.48 -22.09 4.22
C GLU A 71 15.81 -21.27 2.97
N ARG A 72 16.20 -21.92 1.88
CA ARG A 72 16.35 -21.25 0.57
C ARG A 72 15.05 -20.61 0.11
N TYR A 73 13.93 -21.31 0.28
CA TYR A 73 12.61 -20.78 -0.07
C TYR A 73 12.22 -19.60 0.82
N CYS A 74 12.47 -19.68 2.13
CA CYS A 74 12.28 -18.57 3.06
C CYS A 74 13.08 -17.33 2.63
N VAL A 75 14.36 -17.49 2.27
CA VAL A 75 15.19 -16.39 1.79
C VAL A 75 14.66 -15.80 0.49
N HIS A 76 14.27 -16.63 -0.47
CA HIS A 76 13.63 -16.15 -1.70
C HIS A 76 12.40 -15.30 -1.40
N LEU A 77 11.56 -15.75 -0.47
CA LEU A 77 10.36 -15.02 -0.08
C LEU A 77 10.69 -13.71 0.64
N LEU A 78 11.67 -13.71 1.55
CA LEU A 78 12.18 -12.52 2.22
C LEU A 78 12.72 -11.49 1.22
N LEU A 79 13.57 -11.91 0.28
CA LEU A 79 14.16 -11.03 -0.73
C LEU A 79 13.12 -10.52 -1.74
N SER A 80 12.11 -11.32 -2.08
CA SER A 80 11.02 -10.90 -2.97
C SER A 80 10.15 -9.80 -2.35
N ASN A 81 10.03 -9.82 -1.02
CA ASN A 81 9.32 -8.80 -0.24
C ASN A 81 10.24 -7.66 0.23
N ASP A 82 11.54 -7.76 -0.01
CA ASP A 82 12.50 -6.76 0.42
C ASP A 82 12.48 -5.54 -0.50
N GLY A 83 12.28 -4.38 0.10
CA GLY A 83 12.37 -3.09 -0.56
C GLY A 83 13.39 -2.15 0.08
N ILE A 84 14.18 -2.65 1.04
CA ILE A 84 14.99 -1.80 1.94
C ILE A 84 16.46 -2.19 1.89
N TYR A 85 16.82 -3.48 2.03
CA TYR A 85 18.20 -3.86 2.35
C TYR A 85 19.01 -4.34 1.15
N PHE A 86 18.37 -5.02 0.21
CA PHE A 86 18.99 -5.64 -0.96
C PHE A 86 18.43 -5.05 -2.26
N THR A 87 19.20 -5.24 -3.33
CA THR A 87 18.77 -4.97 -4.70
C THR A 87 19.22 -6.12 -5.60
N VAL A 88 18.38 -6.47 -6.56
CA VAL A 88 18.72 -7.48 -7.58
C VAL A 88 19.74 -6.88 -8.53
N LEU A 89 20.84 -7.60 -8.78
CA LEU A 89 21.90 -7.14 -9.68
C LEU A 89 21.82 -7.80 -11.06
N GLU A 90 21.69 -9.12 -11.10
CA GLU A 90 21.49 -9.90 -12.32
C GLU A 90 20.38 -10.93 -12.09
N SER A 91 19.41 -10.97 -13.00
CA SER A 91 18.40 -12.03 -13.07
C SER A 91 18.60 -12.82 -14.37
N LYS A 92 19.69 -13.58 -14.47
CA LYS A 92 19.82 -14.56 -15.55
C LYS A 92 19.09 -15.83 -15.12
N SER A 93 17.87 -16.00 -15.65
CA SER A 93 16.91 -17.13 -15.71
C SER A 93 16.90 -18.27 -14.66
N SER A 94 17.94 -18.51 -13.89
CA SER A 94 18.04 -19.54 -12.86
C SER A 94 18.81 -19.14 -11.60
N PHE A 95 19.58 -18.04 -11.61
CA PHE A 95 20.34 -17.58 -10.43
C PHE A 95 20.27 -16.06 -10.28
N SER A 96 19.56 -15.60 -9.26
CA SER A 96 19.52 -14.18 -8.89
C SER A 96 20.68 -13.87 -7.96
N VAL A 97 21.54 -12.94 -8.36
CA VAL A 97 22.61 -12.41 -7.50
C VAL A 97 22.14 -11.10 -6.88
N TYR A 98 22.27 -11.01 -5.56
CA TYR A 98 21.83 -9.84 -4.80
C TYR A 98 23.02 -9.02 -4.33
N ARG A 99 22.81 -7.71 -4.29
CA ARG A 99 23.73 -6.74 -3.71
C ARG A 99 23.05 -6.07 -2.52
N TYR A 100 23.78 -5.93 -1.42
CA TYR A 100 23.34 -5.14 -0.28
C TYR A 100 23.36 -3.64 -0.63
N ARG A 101 22.43 -2.87 -0.10
CA ARG A 101 22.37 -1.42 -0.30
C ARG A 101 23.32 -0.71 0.68
N PRO A 102 23.95 0.42 0.30
CA PRO A 102 24.75 1.21 1.23
C PRO A 102 23.91 1.75 2.40
N ALA A 103 24.53 1.91 3.58
CA ALA A 103 23.86 2.40 4.80
C ALA A 103 23.11 3.73 4.61
N VAL A 104 23.66 4.65 3.83
CA VAL A 104 23.01 5.93 3.50
C VAL A 104 21.68 5.69 2.79
N GLN A 105 21.67 4.83 1.77
CA GLN A 105 20.47 4.50 1.01
C GLN A 105 19.43 3.77 1.86
N VAL A 106 19.86 2.83 2.71
CA VAL A 106 18.96 2.11 3.63
C VAL A 106 18.30 3.08 4.61
N ASN A 107 19.07 4.01 5.20
CA ASN A 107 18.53 4.99 6.13
C ASN A 107 17.49 5.91 5.46
N GLU A 108 17.74 6.36 4.23
CA GLU A 108 16.76 7.13 3.45
C GLU A 108 15.47 6.33 3.18
N LEU A 109 15.58 5.06 2.79
CA LEU A 109 14.44 4.18 2.55
C LEU A 109 13.63 3.92 3.83
N LEU A 110 14.31 3.75 4.97
CA LEU A 110 13.66 3.60 6.28
C LEU A 110 12.93 4.88 6.68
N GLN A 111 13.56 6.04 6.55
CA GLN A 111 12.91 7.33 6.83
C GLN A 111 11.67 7.54 5.95
N MET A 112 11.76 7.22 4.67
CA MET A 112 10.62 7.27 3.74
C MET A 112 9.50 6.31 4.16
N LYS A 113 9.83 5.07 4.55
CA LYS A 113 8.87 4.10 5.06
C LYS A 113 8.17 4.61 6.31
N HIS A 114 8.91 5.15 7.27
CA HIS A 114 8.34 5.72 8.50
C HIS A 114 7.45 6.93 8.23
N ALA A 115 7.86 7.84 7.34
CA ALA A 115 7.02 8.96 6.92
C ALA A 115 5.70 8.50 6.28
N LYS A 116 5.75 7.45 5.44
CA LYS A 116 4.56 6.85 4.83
C LYS A 116 3.64 6.20 5.87
N GLU A 117 4.20 5.47 6.83
CA GLU A 117 3.44 4.85 7.91
C GLU A 117 2.78 5.91 8.82
N ALA A 118 3.51 6.98 9.14
CA ALA A 118 2.98 8.11 9.90
C ALA A 118 1.81 8.79 9.15
N ALA A 119 1.98 9.10 7.87
CA ALA A 119 0.91 9.68 7.05
C ALA A 119 -0.32 8.76 6.96
N LYS A 120 -0.12 7.45 6.79
CA LYS A 120 -1.21 6.45 6.78
C LYS A 120 -1.93 6.39 8.12
N LYS A 121 -1.20 6.48 9.23
CA LYS A 121 -1.78 6.50 10.59
C LYS A 121 -2.60 7.77 10.80
N GLU A 122 -2.06 8.93 10.47
CA GLU A 122 -2.79 10.21 10.57
C GLU A 122 -4.06 10.22 9.71
N LEU A 123 -4.04 9.60 8.52
CA LEU A 123 -5.22 9.48 7.69
C LEU A 123 -6.28 8.57 8.34
N LYS A 124 -5.87 7.41 8.87
CA LYS A 124 -6.77 6.50 9.59
C LYS A 124 -7.43 7.18 10.80
N GLU A 125 -6.66 7.95 11.55
CA GLU A 125 -7.16 8.73 12.69
C GLU A 125 -8.18 9.78 12.23
N PHE A 126 -7.87 10.51 11.16
CA PHE A 126 -8.81 11.47 10.58
C PHE A 126 -10.12 10.81 10.10
N VAL A 127 -10.04 9.68 9.41
CA VAL A 127 -11.22 8.90 8.98
C VAL A 127 -12.03 8.45 10.20
N LYS A 128 -11.37 8.01 11.27
CA LYS A 128 -12.04 7.62 12.52
C LYS A 128 -12.78 8.80 13.15
N LEU A 129 -12.16 9.99 13.17
CA LEU A 129 -12.81 11.22 13.67
C LEU A 129 -14.05 11.56 12.85
N LEU A 130 -13.98 11.49 11.51
CA LEU A 130 -15.13 11.73 10.64
C LEU A 130 -16.27 10.74 10.88
N LYS A 131 -15.95 9.45 11.02
CA LYS A 131 -16.93 8.40 11.33
C LYS A 131 -17.61 8.64 12.67
N SER A 132 -16.83 8.93 13.71
CA SER A 132 -17.37 9.24 15.04
C SER A 132 -18.31 10.45 15.00
N ALA A 133 -17.91 11.54 14.35
CA ALA A 133 -18.75 12.73 14.22
C ALA A 133 -20.05 12.48 13.41
N ARG A 134 -20.03 11.55 12.45
CA ARG A 134 -21.24 11.12 11.73
C ARG A 134 -22.24 10.44 12.66
N GLU A 135 -21.75 9.55 13.52
CA GLU A 135 -22.55 8.74 14.45
C GLU A 135 -23.12 9.57 15.61
N MET A 136 -22.58 10.77 15.86
CA MET A 136 -23.09 11.65 16.92
C MET A 136 -24.53 12.15 16.64
N PRO A 137 -25.38 12.24 17.69
CA PRO A 137 -26.70 12.86 17.59
C PRO A 137 -26.61 14.31 17.10
N SER A 138 -27.63 14.80 16.39
CA SER A 138 -27.63 16.13 15.75
C SER A 138 -27.28 17.31 16.68
N HIS A 139 -27.55 17.19 17.98
CA HIS A 139 -27.25 18.22 19.00
C HIS A 139 -25.82 18.13 19.58
N SER A 140 -25.12 17.03 19.33
CA SER A 140 -23.74 16.79 19.79
C SER A 140 -22.74 16.76 18.63
N LYS A 141 -23.19 17.02 17.40
CA LYS A 141 -22.30 17.05 16.24
C LYS A 141 -21.33 18.23 16.35
N PRO A 142 -20.03 18.02 16.04
CA PRO A 142 -19.04 19.08 16.09
C PRO A 142 -19.39 20.20 15.09
N THR A 143 -19.39 21.43 15.59
CA THR A 143 -19.70 22.64 14.83
C THR A 143 -18.68 22.86 13.71
N LYS A 144 -19.06 23.54 12.61
CA LYS A 144 -18.13 23.82 11.49
C LYS A 144 -16.82 24.50 11.93
N SER A 145 -16.86 25.31 12.98
CA SER A 145 -15.68 25.98 13.55
C SER A 145 -14.70 25.03 14.24
N SER A 146 -15.17 23.97 14.90
CA SER A 146 -14.29 23.04 15.64
C SER A 146 -13.39 22.21 14.72
N TRP A 147 -13.84 21.96 13.48
CA TRP A 147 -13.01 21.31 12.45
C TRP A 147 -11.91 22.20 11.88
N ARG A 148 -11.94 23.51 12.16
CA ARG A 148 -10.98 24.49 11.64
C ARG A 148 -9.98 24.97 12.68
N THR A 149 -10.03 24.40 13.89
CA THR A 149 -9.11 24.74 15.00
C THR A 149 -7.72 24.18 14.78
N GLU A 150 -7.60 22.93 14.32
CA GLU A 150 -6.31 22.34 13.96
C GLU A 150 -6.00 22.54 12.48
N GLU A 151 -4.84 23.11 12.18
CA GLU A 151 -4.39 23.43 10.81
C GLU A 151 -4.42 22.19 9.88
N LYS A 152 -3.89 21.07 10.36
CA LYS A 152 -3.85 19.80 9.62
C LYS A 152 -5.24 19.24 9.28
N ILE A 153 -6.22 19.47 10.16
CA ILE A 153 -7.62 19.06 9.96
C ILE A 153 -8.30 20.05 9.02
N ARG A 154 -8.05 21.34 9.21
CA ARG A 154 -8.61 22.44 8.40
C ARG A 154 -8.34 22.24 6.91
N HIS A 155 -7.07 22.06 6.51
CA HIS A 155 -6.71 21.86 5.11
C HIS A 155 -7.36 20.62 4.47
N ARG A 156 -7.49 19.53 5.22
CA ARG A 156 -8.15 18.31 4.75
C ARG A 156 -9.64 18.54 4.52
N ILE A 157 -10.30 19.22 5.47
CA ILE A 157 -11.74 19.56 5.37
C ILE A 157 -12.00 20.54 4.22
N GLU A 158 -11.14 21.54 4.02
CA GLU A 158 -11.25 22.49 2.90
C GLU A 158 -11.07 21.81 1.54
N SER A 159 -10.10 20.89 1.43
CA SER A 159 -9.91 20.09 0.21
C SER A 159 -11.13 19.22 -0.09
N LEU A 160 -11.76 18.61 0.93
CA LEU A 160 -12.99 17.84 0.80
C LEU A 160 -14.18 18.72 0.41
N GLU A 161 -14.31 19.93 0.98
CA GLU A 161 -15.35 20.91 0.64
C GLU A 161 -15.22 21.34 -0.83
N ALA A 162 -14.00 21.66 -1.28
CA ALA A 162 -13.72 22.03 -2.67
C ALA A 162 -14.02 20.90 -3.65
N TYR A 163 -13.59 19.67 -3.35
CA TYR A 163 -13.86 18.50 -4.18
C TYR A 163 -15.36 18.17 -4.27
N ALA A 164 -16.08 18.26 -3.15
CA ALA A 164 -17.54 18.08 -3.15
C ALA A 164 -18.19 19.12 -4.06
N ILE A 165 -17.84 20.40 -3.89
CA ILE A 165 -18.38 21.52 -4.68
C ILE A 165 -18.10 21.37 -6.19
N ASP A 166 -16.92 20.90 -6.57
CA ASP A 166 -16.54 20.66 -7.98
C ASP A 166 -17.41 19.59 -8.66
N LYS A 167 -17.66 18.46 -7.96
CA LYS A 167 -18.63 17.42 -8.41
C LYS A 167 -20.03 18.01 -8.64
N TYR A 168 -20.43 19.02 -7.86
CA TYR A 168 -21.76 19.66 -7.97
C TYR A 168 -21.86 20.70 -9.10
N TYR A 169 -20.76 21.27 -9.59
CA TYR A 169 -20.80 22.25 -10.70
C TYR A 169 -20.94 21.62 -12.09
N ILE A 170 -20.76 20.30 -12.20
CA ILE A 170 -20.94 19.54 -13.46
C ILE A 170 -22.43 19.20 -13.70
N SER A 171 -23.33 19.40 -12.72
CA SER A 171 -24.78 19.23 -12.88
C SER A 171 -25.47 20.55 -13.28
N PRO A 172 -26.09 20.65 -14.48
CA PRO A 172 -26.69 21.90 -14.98
C PRO A 172 -27.89 22.43 -14.18
N GLY A 173 -28.45 21.63 -13.28
CA GLY A 173 -29.75 21.91 -12.65
C GLY A 173 -29.77 23.05 -11.63
N LEU A 174 -28.62 23.50 -11.12
CA LEU A 174 -28.60 24.32 -9.90
C LEU A 174 -28.24 25.81 -10.08
N LYS A 175 -28.15 26.30 -11.32
CA LYS A 175 -28.13 27.77 -11.58
C LYS A 175 -29.45 28.45 -11.14
N ARG A 176 -30.53 27.68 -10.98
CA ARG A 176 -31.82 28.15 -10.46
C ARG A 176 -31.77 28.43 -8.95
N TRP A 177 -31.10 27.56 -8.18
CA TRP A 177 -31.10 27.63 -6.71
C TRP A 177 -30.32 28.82 -6.14
N ARG A 178 -29.25 29.29 -6.82
CA ARG A 178 -28.53 30.52 -6.41
C ARG A 178 -29.39 31.77 -6.56
N ARG A 179 -30.36 31.78 -7.48
CA ARG A 179 -31.30 32.91 -7.68
C ARG A 179 -32.36 32.97 -6.57
N GLU A 180 -32.78 31.81 -6.06
CA GLU A 180 -33.79 31.69 -5.00
C GLU A 180 -33.22 31.91 -3.60
N ARG A 181 -31.92 31.66 -3.35
CA ARG A 181 -31.32 31.83 -2.01
C ARG A 181 -31.05 33.28 -1.60
N ASN A 182 -30.98 34.21 -2.56
CA ASN A 182 -30.88 35.65 -2.28
C ASN A 182 -32.27 36.31 -2.10
N SER A 183 -33.34 35.52 -2.20
CA SER A 183 -34.69 35.91 -1.79
C SER A 183 -34.94 35.37 -0.38
N VAL A 184 -35.49 36.22 0.49
CA VAL A 184 -35.74 35.97 1.92
C VAL A 184 -36.39 34.59 2.12
N TRP A 185 -35.70 33.66 2.77
CA TRP A 185 -36.19 32.30 3.02
C TRP A 185 -36.59 32.11 4.49
N SER A 186 -37.84 31.68 4.71
CA SER A 186 -38.33 31.15 5.98
C SER A 186 -38.22 29.61 5.98
N PRO A 187 -37.86 28.97 7.10
CA PRO A 187 -37.50 27.56 7.10
C PRO A 187 -38.72 26.62 7.22
N THR A 188 -38.83 25.65 6.32
CA THR A 188 -39.64 24.43 6.54
C THR A 188 -38.78 23.17 6.58
N SER A 189 -39.21 22.21 7.40
CA SER A 189 -38.53 21.00 7.89
C SER A 189 -38.07 19.96 6.84
N SER A 190 -38.33 20.17 5.55
CA SER A 190 -37.88 19.27 4.46
C SER A 190 -36.41 19.47 4.05
N GLY A 191 -35.80 20.61 4.40
CA GLY A 191 -34.41 20.95 4.03
C GLY A 191 -33.32 20.20 4.81
N GLN A 192 -33.62 19.68 6.01
CA GLN A 192 -32.65 18.98 6.85
C GLN A 192 -32.36 17.54 6.40
N LYS A 193 -33.36 16.81 5.85
CA LYS A 193 -33.16 15.45 5.34
C LYS A 193 -32.19 15.40 4.16
N SER A 194 -32.28 16.39 3.26
CA SER A 194 -31.39 16.52 2.10
C SER A 194 -29.92 16.74 2.45
N TRP A 195 -29.58 17.15 3.67
CA TRP A 195 -28.19 17.37 4.08
C TRP A 195 -27.53 16.07 4.59
N MET A 196 -28.33 15.16 5.15
CA MET A 196 -27.85 13.86 5.66
C MET A 196 -27.61 12.85 4.54
N ASP A 197 -28.50 12.77 3.54
CA ASP A 197 -28.31 11.91 2.36
C ASP A 197 -27.05 12.31 1.56
N ARG A 198 -26.70 13.61 1.58
CA ARG A 198 -25.48 14.14 0.94
C ARG A 198 -24.18 13.82 1.69
N GLN A 199 -24.25 13.47 2.99
CA GLN A 199 -23.07 12.95 3.71
C GLN A 199 -22.77 11.49 3.32
N GLU A 200 -23.77 10.69 2.97
CA GLU A 200 -23.56 9.29 2.58
C GLU A 200 -22.81 9.19 1.25
N GLU A 201 -23.16 10.04 0.29
CA GLU A 201 -22.46 10.15 -0.99
C GLU A 201 -21.01 10.63 -0.81
N MET A 202 -20.74 11.57 0.12
CA MET A 202 -19.39 12.03 0.43
C MET A 202 -18.49 10.88 0.93
N ILE A 203 -19.01 9.95 1.73
CA ILE A 203 -18.23 8.84 2.31
C ILE A 203 -17.88 7.78 1.25
N SER A 204 -18.81 7.47 0.35
CA SER A 204 -18.50 6.61 -0.81
C SER A 204 -17.42 7.22 -1.71
N THR A 205 -17.43 8.55 -1.84
CA THR A 205 -16.44 9.27 -2.64
C THR A 205 -15.07 9.37 -1.95
N VAL A 206 -15.00 9.37 -0.61
CA VAL A 206 -13.73 9.25 0.15
C VAL A 206 -13.04 7.92 -0.12
N HIS A 207 -13.79 6.83 -0.31
CA HIS A 207 -13.21 5.53 -0.68
C HIS A 207 -12.66 5.55 -2.13
N HIS A 208 -13.34 6.24 -3.04
CA HIS A 208 -12.81 6.51 -4.39
C HIS A 208 -11.58 7.45 -4.37
N MET A 209 -11.52 8.39 -3.43
CA MET A 209 -10.34 9.24 -3.21
C MET A 209 -9.19 8.46 -2.57
N GLU A 210 -9.42 7.46 -1.70
CA GLU A 210 -8.37 6.53 -1.25
C GLU A 210 -7.72 5.79 -2.43
N VAL A 211 -8.53 5.35 -3.39
CA VAL A 211 -8.04 4.69 -4.62
C VAL A 211 -7.31 5.69 -5.51
N ALA A 212 -7.85 6.89 -5.74
CA ALA A 212 -7.23 7.91 -6.59
C ALA A 212 -5.93 8.47 -6.00
N TRP A 213 -5.86 8.67 -4.69
CA TRP A 213 -4.66 9.15 -4.00
C TRP A 213 -3.58 8.05 -3.95
N SER A 214 -3.97 6.79 -3.78
CA SER A 214 -3.04 5.66 -3.93
C SER A 214 -2.48 5.55 -5.35
N ILE A 215 -3.31 5.76 -6.39
CA ILE A 215 -2.90 5.76 -7.80
C ILE A 215 -1.99 6.95 -8.13
N LEU A 216 -2.26 8.14 -7.59
CA LEU A 216 -1.44 9.33 -7.82
C LEU A 216 -0.10 9.27 -7.08
N SER A 217 -0.06 8.70 -5.86
CA SER A 217 1.19 8.41 -5.17
C SER A 217 2.02 7.32 -5.86
N LEU A 218 1.38 6.32 -6.50
CA LEU A 218 2.06 5.32 -7.33
C LEU A 218 2.64 5.93 -8.63
N ARG A 219 1.91 6.84 -9.30
CA ARG A 219 2.37 7.50 -10.54
C ARG A 219 3.47 8.55 -10.35
N GLN A 220 3.61 9.12 -9.17
CA GLN A 220 4.79 9.95 -8.85
C GLN A 220 6.03 9.09 -8.57
N PHE A 221 5.85 7.83 -8.16
CA PHE A 221 6.94 6.91 -7.86
C PHE A 221 7.58 6.30 -9.11
N ASP A 222 6.78 5.91 -10.12
CA ASP A 222 7.31 5.38 -11.40
C ASP A 222 8.16 6.40 -12.16
N ARG A 223 7.88 7.70 -12.03
CA ARG A 223 8.66 8.75 -12.70
C ARG A 223 10.03 9.00 -12.07
N HIS A 224 10.27 8.54 -10.85
CA HIS A 224 11.57 8.67 -10.17
C HIS A 224 12.42 7.39 -10.21
N GLN A 225 11.89 6.27 -10.72
CA GLN A 225 12.64 5.03 -10.96
C GLN A 225 13.17 4.89 -12.40
N VAL A 226 12.74 5.74 -13.34
CA VAL A 226 13.18 5.69 -14.76
C VAL A 226 14.35 6.65 -15.06
N SER A 227 14.89 7.34 -14.05
CA SER A 227 15.96 8.34 -14.25
C SER A 227 17.21 8.14 -13.36
N ALA A 228 17.49 6.91 -12.93
CA ALA A 228 18.74 6.56 -12.25
C ALA A 228 19.30 5.24 -12.78
#